data_AF-M4WVI5-F1
#
_entry.id   AF-M4WVI5-F1
#
_cell.length_a   1.000
_cell.length_b   1.000
_cell.length_c   1.000
_cell.angle_alpha   90.00
_cell.angle_beta   90.00
_cell.angle_gamma   90.00
#
_symmetry.space_group_name_H-M   'P 1'
#
loop_
_entity.id
_entity.type
_entity.pdbx_description
1 polymer ?
#
loop_
_entity_poly.entity_id
_entity_poly.type
_entity_poly.pdbx_seq_one_letter_code
_entity_poly.pdbx_strand_id
1 'polypeptide(L)' 'MRYQGYAARIEYSDDDGLFIGHIAGIRDVIGFHGESVSELRGAFEEAVDDYLATCEKLGREPQRPVSH' A
#
# COMPACT_ATOMS: atom_id res chain seq x y z
N MET A 1 -4.99 2.41 -7.12
CA MET A 1 -5.37 3.50 -6.19
C MET A 1 -4.17 4.42 -5.93
N ARG A 2 -4.37 5.66 -5.46
CA ARG A 2 -3.28 6.61 -5.14
C ARG A 2 -3.56 7.34 -3.82
N TYR A 3 -2.56 7.48 -2.95
CA TYR A 3 -2.67 8.16 -1.66
C TYR A 3 -1.29 8.67 -1.21
N GLN A 4 -1.20 9.91 -0.72
CA GLN A 4 0.07 10.57 -0.32
C GLN A 4 1.23 10.40 -1.31
N GLY A 5 0.95 10.39 -2.61
CA GLY A 5 1.94 10.18 -3.67
C GLY A 5 2.29 8.71 -3.95
N TYR A 6 1.86 7.78 -3.11
CA TYR A 6 1.99 6.34 -3.31
C TYR A 6 0.92 5.81 -4.24
N ALA A 7 1.28 4.80 -5.02
CA ALA A 7 0.37 4.06 -5.89
C ALA A 7 0.22 2.63 -5.37
N ALA A 8 -0.97 2.08 -5.52
CA ALA A 8 -1.25 0.69 -5.22
C ALA A 8 -1.48 -0.11 -6.50
N ARG A 9 -0.88 -1.29 -6.57
CA ARG A 9 -1.23 -2.36 -7.51
C ARG A 9 -2.19 -3.31 -6.80
N ILE A 10 -3.22 -3.74 -7.53
CA ILE A 10 -4.27 -4.62 -7.01
C ILE A 10 -4.34 -5.81 -7.95
N GLU A 11 -4.37 -7.00 -7.36
CA GLU A 11 -4.62 -8.27 -8.02
C GLU A 11 -5.79 -8.97 -7.32
N TYR A 12 -6.61 -9.67 -8.10
CA TYR A 12 -7.67 -10.50 -7.55
C TYR A 12 -7.14 -11.92 -7.39
N SER A 13 -7.32 -12.49 -6.19
CA SER A 13 -7.00 -13.89 -5.92
C SER A 13 -8.29 -14.70 -5.99
N ASP A 14 -8.39 -15.59 -6.99
CA ASP A 14 -9.54 -16.48 -7.15
C ASP A 14 -9.58 -17.56 -6.05
N ASP A 15 -8.41 -18.00 -5.59
CA ASP A 15 -8.25 -19.01 -4.54
C ASP A 15 -8.79 -18.55 -3.18
N ASP A 16 -8.54 -17.27 -2.85
CA ASP A 16 -8.93 -16.66 -1.57
C ASP A 16 -10.21 -15.81 -1.69
N GLY A 17 -10.71 -15.63 -2.93
CA GLY A 17 -11.91 -14.85 -3.24
C GLY A 17 -11.79 -13.35 -2.96
N LEU A 18 -10.59 -12.82 -2.72
CA LEU A 18 -10.38 -11.44 -2.27
C LEU A 18 -9.39 -10.67 -3.15
N PHE A 19 -9.42 -9.35 -3.00
CA PHE A 19 -8.47 -8.48 -3.67
C PHE A 19 -7.23 -8.24 -2.80
N ILE A 20 -6.07 -8.61 -3.35
CA ILE A 20 -4.75 -8.36 -2.77
C ILE A 20 -4.19 -7.07 -3.37
N GLY A 21 -3.81 -6.14 -2.51
CA GLY A 21 -3.13 -4.91 -2.89
C GLY A 21 -1.71 -4.83 -2.35
N HIS A 22 -0.82 -4.19 -3.09
CA HIS A 22 0.51 -3.85 -2.61
C HIS A 22 0.93 -2.45 -3.05
N ILE A 23 1.70 -1.77 -2.20
CA ILE A 23 2.26 -0.45 -2.53
C ILE A 23 3.30 -0.64 -3.64
N ALA A 24 3.15 0.12 -4.72
CA ALA A 24 4.02 0.12 -5.87
C ALA A 24 5.02 1.28 -5.82
N GLY A 25 6.22 1.04 -6.35
CA GLY A 25 7.26 2.06 -6.47
C GLY A 25 8.16 2.21 -5.25
N ILE A 26 8.06 1.30 -4.28
CA ILE A 26 8.97 1.19 -3.13
C ILE A 26 9.65 -0.18 -3.11
N ARG A 27 10.85 -0.27 -2.51
CA ARG A 27 11.57 -1.55 -2.30
C ARG A 27 10.96 -2.37 -1.17
N ASP A 28 10.35 -1.71 -0.19
CA ASP A 28 9.61 -2.39 0.88
C ASP A 28 8.30 -2.96 0.33
N VAL A 29 7.99 -4.21 0.63
CA VAL A 29 6.74 -4.82 0.19
C VAL A 29 5.71 -4.64 1.30
N ILE A 30 4.87 -3.62 1.15
CA ILE A 30 3.74 -3.37 2.03
C ILE A 30 2.47 -3.89 1.32
N GLY A 31 1.89 -4.95 1.87
CA GLY A 31 0.69 -5.60 1.35
C GLY A 31 -0.55 -5.28 2.19
N PHE A 32 -1.70 -5.29 1.55
CA PHE A 32 -3.01 -5.10 2.17
C PHE A 32 -4.06 -5.89 1.38
N HIS A 33 -5.23 -6.12 1.94
CA HIS A 33 -6.30 -6.87 1.28
C HIS A 33 -7.67 -6.32 1.62
N GLY A 34 -8.68 -6.69 0.86
CA GLY A 34 -10.07 -6.35 1.15
C GLY A 34 -11.06 -7.10 0.28
N GLU A 35 -12.28 -7.26 0.78
CA GLU A 35 -13.37 -7.95 0.08
C GLU A 35 -14.13 -6.99 -0.85
N SER A 36 -13.94 -5.69 -0.67
CA SER A 36 -14.54 -4.64 -1.49
C SER A 36 -13.55 -3.51 -1.75
N VAL A 37 -13.78 -2.74 -2.82
CA VAL A 37 -12.95 -1.59 -3.20
C VAL A 37 -12.84 -0.57 -2.05
N SER A 38 -13.92 -0.36 -1.29
CA SER A 38 -13.93 0.54 -0.13
C SER A 38 -13.00 0.06 0.99
N GLU A 39 -13.02 -1.23 1.31
CA GLU A 39 -12.13 -1.81 2.34
C GLU A 39 -10.68 -1.80 1.87
N LEU A 40 -10.43 -2.23 0.64
CA LEU A 40 -9.13 -2.13 -0.02
C LEU A 40 -8.54 -0.72 0.06
N ARG A 41 -9.38 0.30 -0.14
CA ARG A 41 -8.97 1.70 -0.05
C ARG A 41 -8.60 2.08 1.37
N GLY A 42 -9.44 1.74 2.36
CA GLY A 42 -9.13 1.98 3.77
C GLY A 42 -7.84 1.29 4.19
N ALA A 43 -7.70 0.00 3.86
CA ALA A 43 -6.51 -0.80 4.15
C ALA A 43 -5.25 -0.25 3.46
N PHE A 44 -5.38 0.29 2.24
CA PHE A 44 -4.27 0.96 1.55
C PHE A 44 -3.84 2.26 2.25
N GLU A 45 -4.80 3.10 2.64
CA GLU A 45 -4.52 4.37 3.33
C GLU A 45 -3.84 4.11 4.68
N GLU A 46 -4.33 3.14 5.46
CA GLU A 46 -3.72 2.70 6.72
C GLU A 46 -2.31 2.13 6.51
N ALA A 47 -2.13 1.29 5.49
CA ALA A 47 -0.82 0.69 5.20
C ALA A 47 0.24 1.73 4.79
N VAL A 48 -0.17 2.78 4.06
CA VAL A 48 0.72 3.90 3.73
C VAL A 48 1.04 4.72 4.97
N ASP A 49 0.05 5.01 5.82
CA ASP A 49 0.28 5.80 7.04
C ASP A 49 1.20 5.07 8.02
N ASP A 50 0.97 3.77 8.24
CA ASP A 50 1.84 2.93 9.08
C ASP A 50 3.26 2.84 8.52
N TYR A 51 3.41 2.74 7.20
CA TYR A 51 4.73 2.79 6.55
C TYR A 51 5.45 4.11 6.82
N LEU A 52 4.76 5.24 6.68
CA LEU A 52 5.33 6.57 6.94
C LEU A 52 5.69 6.74 8.42
N ALA A 53 4.80 6.35 9.33
CA ALA A 53 5.02 6.40 10.77
C ALA A 53 6.19 5.50 11.19
N THR A 54 6.32 4.32 10.59
CA THR A 54 7.43 3.39 10.83
C THR A 54 8.75 3.96 10.31
N CYS A 55 8.75 4.57 9.12
CA CYS A 55 9.93 5.28 8.59
C CYS A 55 10.37 6.40 9.54
N GLU A 56 9.44 7.22 10.03
CA GLU A 56 9.72 8.29 10.98
C GLU A 56 10.30 7.74 12.30
N LYS A 57 9.68 6.71 12.89
CA LYS A 57 10.15 6.05 14.12
C LYS A 57 11.55 5.46 13.97
N LEU A 58 11.87 4.92 12.79
CA LEU A 58 13.19 4.35 12.49
C LEU A 58 14.22 5.41 12.07
N GLY A 59 13.83 6.69 11.96
CA GLY A 59 14.69 7.76 11.44
C GLY A 59 15.12 7.54 9.99
N ARG A 60 14.30 6.82 9.20
CA ARG A 60 14.54 6.54 7.79
C ARG A 60 13.69 7.45 6.94
N GLU A 61 14.25 7.96 5.84
CA GLU A 61 13.43 8.66 4.85
C GLU A 61 12.50 7.66 4.14
N PRO A 62 11.18 7.92 4.11
CA PRO A 62 10.26 7.04 3.42
C PRO A 62 10.58 7.04 1.92
N GLN A 63 10.52 5.85 1.32
CA GLN A 63 10.87 5.69 -0.09
C GLN A 63 9.83 6.39 -0.95
N ARG A 64 10.21 7.46 -1.63
CA ARG A 64 9.31 8.13 -2.56
C ARG A 64 9.18 7.32 -3.85
N PRO A 65 7.95 7.02 -4.30
CA PRO A 65 7.75 6.38 -5.59
C PRO A 65 8.31 7.29 -6.68
N VAL A 66 9.19 6.72 -7.50
CA VAL A 66 9.86 7.45 -8.57
C VAL A 66 8.79 7.96 -9.54
N SER A 67 8.59 9.29 -9.57
CA SER A 67 7.85 9.95 -10.63
C SER A 67 8.83 10.07 -11.80
N HIS A 68 8.79 9.14 -12.75
CA HIS A 68 9.44 9.33 -14.05
C HIS A 68 8.38 9.62 -15.10
#